data_AF-G9KPW3-F1
#
_entry.id   AF-G9KPW3-F1
#
_cell.length_a   1.000
_cell.length_b   1.000
_cell.length_c   1.000
_cell.angle_alpha   90.00
_cell.angle_beta   90.00
_cell.angle_gamma   90.00
#
_symmetry.space_group_name_H-M   'P 1'
#
loop_
_entity.id
_entity.type
_entity.pdbx_description
1 polymer ?
#
loop_
_entity_poly.entity_id
_entity_poly.type
_entity_poly.pdbx_seq_one_letter_code
_entity_poly.pdbx_strand_id
1 'polypeptide(L)'
;YYNIINAWAFWYLFHSFQDPLPWSVCPLNDNHTGYDEECEKASSTQYFWYRKTLNISPSIQDSGRVQWEPALCLVLAWLVVYLCVLRGTQSTG
;
A
#
# COMPACT_ATOMS: atom_id res chain seq x y z
N TYR A 1 7.20 7.77 11.30
CA TYR A 1 6.93 6.33 11.48
C TYR A 1 5.44 6.05 11.63
N TYR A 2 4.75 6.52 12.68
CA TYR A 2 3.30 6.25 12.86
C TYR A 2 2.42 6.67 11.67
N ASN A 3 2.68 7.84 11.07
CA ASN A 3 1.95 8.28 9.88
C ASN A 3 2.20 7.40 8.63
N ILE A 4 3.28 6.61 8.59
CA ILE A 4 3.53 5.63 7.52
C ILE A 4 2.54 4.46 7.65
N ILE A 5 2.27 4.00 8.88
CA ILE A 5 1.27 2.95 9.14
C ILE A 5 -0.11 3.45 8.73
N ASN A 6 -0.46 4.70 9.07
CA ASN A 6 -1.72 5.32 8.63
C ASN A 6 -1.80 5.42 7.10
N ALA A 7 -0.70 5.78 6.43
CA ALA A 7 -0.66 5.82 4.96
C ALA A 7 -0.94 4.45 4.33
N TRP A 8 -0.36 3.37 4.89
CA TRP A 8 -0.66 2.01 4.46
C TRP A 8 -2.13 1.63 4.72
N ALA A 9 -2.69 2.03 5.86
CA ALA A 9 -4.11 1.82 6.14
C ALA A 9 -5.01 2.53 5.12
N PHE A 10 -4.72 3.79 4.77
CA PHE A 10 -5.44 4.51 3.71
C PHE A 10 -5.28 3.86 2.34
N TRP A 11 -4.09 3.38 2.00
CA TRP A 11 -3.83 2.64 0.77
C TRP A 11 -4.74 1.41 0.64
N TYR A 12 -4.77 0.57 1.68
CA TYR A 12 -5.66 -0.60 1.70
C TYR A 12 -7.14 -0.21 1.72
N LEU A 13 -7.52 0.86 2.42
CA LEU A 13 -8.89 1.36 2.47
C LEU A 13 -9.37 1.76 1.06
N PHE A 14 -8.59 2.54 0.33
CA PHE A 14 -8.97 2.96 -1.02
C PHE A 14 -9.08 1.78 -2.00
N HIS A 15 -8.19 0.80 -1.90
CA HIS A 15 -8.26 -0.40 -2.71
C HIS A 15 -9.35 -1.39 -2.29
N SER A 16 -9.95 -1.23 -1.10
CA SER A 16 -11.06 -2.08 -0.66
C SER A 16 -12.39 -1.77 -1.34
N PHE A 17 -12.52 -0.61 -2.01
CA PHE A 17 -13.72 -0.21 -2.75
C PHE A 17 -13.81 -0.85 -4.15
N GLN A 18 -13.03 -1.89 -4.43
CA GLN A 18 -12.98 -2.59 -5.71
C GLN A 18 -13.33 -4.07 -5.51
N ASP A 19 -14.25 -4.58 -6.34
CA ASP A 19 -14.60 -6.00 -6.43
C ASP A 19 -14.19 -6.55 -7.81
N PRO A 20 -13.30 -7.57 -7.90
CA PRO A 20 -12.64 -8.30 -6.82
C PRO A 20 -11.46 -7.52 -6.20
N LEU A 21 -11.15 -7.83 -4.93
CA LEU A 21 -10.05 -7.18 -4.22
C LEU A 21 -8.69 -7.50 -4.90
N PRO A 22 -7.79 -6.53 -5.03
CA PRO A 22 -6.55 -6.71 -5.80
C PRO A 22 -5.56 -7.70 -5.16
N TRP A 23 -5.75 -8.05 -3.89
CA TRP A 23 -4.97 -9.07 -3.17
C TRP A 23 -5.71 -10.40 -3.00
N SER A 24 -6.91 -10.58 -3.57
CA SER A 24 -7.67 -11.82 -3.42
C SER A 24 -7.16 -12.96 -4.32
N VAL A 25 -6.56 -12.64 -5.47
CA VAL A 25 -6.07 -13.63 -6.45
C VAL A 25 -4.66 -13.29 -6.89
N CYS A 26 -3.85 -14.32 -7.19
CA CYS A 26 -2.54 -14.14 -7.79
C CYS A 26 -2.66 -13.67 -9.25
N PRO A 27 -1.79 -12.74 -9.71
CA PRO A 27 -1.73 -12.37 -11.11
C PRO A 27 -1.20 -13.53 -11.96
N LEU A 28 -1.56 -13.51 -13.24
CA LEU A 28 -0.96 -14.39 -14.24
C LEU A 28 0.47 -13.92 -14.57
N ASN A 29 1.31 -14.87 -14.98
CA ASN A 29 2.62 -14.61 -15.56
C ASN A 29 2.53 -13.80 -16.87
N ASP A 30 3.65 -13.22 -17.30
CA ASP A 30 3.76 -12.44 -18.56
C ASP A 30 3.30 -13.23 -19.81
N ASN A 31 3.47 -14.55 -19.80
CA ASN A 31 3.03 -15.44 -20.88
C ASN A 31 1.54 -15.86 -20.77
N HIS A 32 0.82 -15.46 -19.72
CA HIS A 32 -0.57 -15.83 -19.44
C HIS A 32 -0.85 -17.34 -19.39
N THR A 33 0.19 -18.17 -19.20
CA THR A 33 0.09 -19.63 -19.16
C THR A 33 -0.14 -20.21 -17.76
N GLY A 34 0.01 -19.40 -16.71
CA GLY A 34 -0.12 -19.82 -15.31
C GLY A 34 0.01 -18.64 -14.35
N TYR A 35 -0.11 -18.91 -13.04
CA TYR A 35 0.07 -17.92 -11.98
C TYR A 35 1.53 -17.58 -11.77
N ASP A 36 1.78 -16.36 -11.30
CA ASP A 36 3.13 -15.91 -10.92
C ASP A 36 3.77 -16.85 -9.88
N GLU A 37 4.93 -17.42 -10.20
CA GLU A 37 5.62 -18.37 -9.32
C GLU A 37 5.95 -17.73 -7.95
N GLU A 38 6.25 -16.43 -7.91
CA GLU A 38 6.50 -15.74 -6.65
C GLU A 38 5.21 -15.63 -5.83
N CYS A 39 4.08 -15.44 -6.50
CA CYS A 39 2.78 -15.38 -5.86
C CYS A 39 2.30 -16.75 -5.38
N GLU A 40 2.57 -17.82 -6.14
CA GLU A 40 2.24 -19.20 -5.77
C GLU A 40 3.11 -19.73 -4.62
N LYS A 41 4.41 -19.38 -4.60
CA LYS A 41 5.30 -19.74 -3.48
C LYS A 41 4.96 -18.94 -2.22
N ALA A 42 4.48 -17.70 -2.39
CA ALA A 42 3.96 -16.88 -1.32
C ALA A 42 2.43 -17.00 -1.22
N SER A 43 1.78 -15.99 -0.66
CA SER A 43 0.34 -15.80 -0.73
C SER A 43 0.03 -14.57 -1.58
N SER A 44 -1.15 -14.53 -2.23
CA SER A 44 -1.64 -13.36 -2.98
C SER A 44 -1.56 -12.05 -2.19
N THR A 45 -1.85 -12.12 -0.89
CA THR A 45 -1.77 -10.96 0.01
C THR A 45 -0.34 -10.49 0.26
N GLN A 46 0.60 -11.43 0.47
CA GLN A 46 2.01 -11.11 0.66
C GLN A 46 2.64 -10.58 -0.63
N TYR A 47 2.32 -11.19 -1.77
CA TYR A 47 2.79 -10.73 -3.07
C TYR A 47 2.33 -9.29 -3.32
N PHE A 48 1.04 -8.99 -3.08
CA PHE A 48 0.52 -7.62 -3.23
C PHE A 48 1.28 -6.63 -2.34
N TRP A 49 1.52 -6.97 -1.07
CA TRP A 49 2.26 -6.10 -0.17
C TRP A 49 3.69 -5.82 -0.64
N TYR A 50 4.47 -6.87 -0.93
CA TYR A 50 5.89 -6.74 -1.25
C TYR A 50 6.17 -6.25 -2.68
N ARG A 51 5.36 -6.66 -3.67
CA ARG A 51 5.57 -6.32 -5.08
C ARG A 51 4.76 -5.12 -5.56
N LYS A 52 3.50 -4.98 -5.11
CA LYS A 52 2.63 -3.87 -5.55
C LYS A 52 2.72 -2.66 -4.61
N THR A 53 2.56 -2.86 -3.30
CA THR A 53 2.49 -1.75 -2.34
C THR A 53 3.87 -1.16 -2.01
N LEU A 54 4.86 -2.00 -1.68
CA LEU A 54 6.22 -1.53 -1.35
C LEU A 54 7.17 -1.56 -2.54
N ASN A 55 7.00 -2.50 -3.46
CA ASN A 55 7.96 -2.83 -4.52
C ASN A 55 9.41 -2.87 -4.00
N ILE A 56 9.67 -3.81 -3.09
CA ILE A 56 10.94 -3.92 -2.38
C ILE A 56 12.09 -4.28 -3.33
N SER A 57 13.23 -3.59 -3.18
CA SER A 57 14.48 -3.93 -3.87
C SER A 57 15.20 -5.08 -3.16
N PRO A 58 16.04 -5.85 -3.88
CA PRO A 58 16.76 -6.99 -3.29
C PRO A 58 17.82 -6.57 -2.26
N SER A 59 18.22 -5.29 -2.23
CA SER A 59 19.22 -4.76 -1.29
C SER A 59 18.80 -3.38 -0.76
N ILE A 60 19.09 -3.13 0.52
CA ILE A 60 18.85 -1.84 1.19
C ILE A 60 19.75 -0.72 0.67
N GLN A 61 20.88 -1.07 0.04
CA GLN A 61 21.80 -0.11 -0.58
C GLN A 61 21.26 0.42 -1.92
N ASP A 62 20.40 -0.35 -2.58
CA ASP A 62 19.71 0.06 -3.80
C ASP A 62 18.37 0.69 -3.42
N SER A 63 18.44 1.99 -3.09
CA SER A 63 17.26 2.82 -2.95
C SER A 63 16.63 3.00 -4.33
N GLY A 64 15.59 2.21 -4.62
CA GLY A 64 14.82 2.32 -5.86
C GLY A 64 14.11 3.68 -6.00
N ARG A 65 13.22 3.78 -6.99
CA ARG A 65 12.41 4.98 -7.19
C ARG A 65 11.33 5.11 -6.11
N VAL A 66 11.02 6.36 -5.73
CA VAL A 66 9.90 6.65 -4.84
C VAL A 66 8.59 6.21 -5.50
N GLN A 67 7.83 5.35 -4.80
CA GLN A 67 6.51 4.94 -5.23
C GLN A 67 5.52 6.07 -4.95
N TRP A 68 4.97 6.67 -6.02
CA TRP A 68 4.14 7.86 -5.92
C TRP A 68 2.78 7.59 -5.29
N GLU A 69 2.21 6.39 -5.48
CA GLU A 69 0.86 6.09 -5.02
C GLU A 69 0.79 5.97 -3.47
N PRO A 70 1.69 5.22 -2.79
CA PRO A 70 1.78 5.26 -1.33
C PRO A 70 2.24 6.63 -0.80
N ALA A 71 3.05 7.38 -1.57
CA ALA A 71 3.47 8.72 -1.17
C ALA A 71 2.29 9.71 -1.14
N LEU A 72 1.34 9.62 -2.08
CA LEU A 72 0.11 10.39 -2.05
C LEU A 72 -0.77 10.03 -0.83
N CYS A 73 -0.87 8.74 -0.51
CA CYS A 73 -1.58 8.30 0.71
C CYS A 73 -0.91 8.82 1.99
N LEU A 74 0.42 8.98 1.99
CA LEU A 74 1.14 9.59 3.09
C LEU A 74 0.83 11.08 3.24
N VAL A 75 0.75 11.82 2.14
CA VAL A 75 0.33 13.23 2.15
C VAL A 75 -1.10 13.35 2.69
N LEU A 76 -2.02 12.49 2.24
CA LEU A 76 -3.38 12.44 2.77
C LEU A 76 -3.42 12.15 4.28
N ALA A 77 -2.63 11.20 4.76
CA ALA A 77 -2.55 10.91 6.20
C ALA A 77 -2.12 12.14 7.01
N TRP A 78 -1.12 12.89 6.52
CA TRP A 78 -0.68 14.13 7.15
C TRP A 78 -1.74 15.23 7.09
N LEU A 79 -2.45 15.38 5.97
CA LEU A 79 -3.56 16.32 5.84
C LEU A 79 -4.69 16.02 6.82
N VAL A 80 -5.07 14.75 6.97
CA VAL A 80 -6.11 14.34 7.93
C VAL A 80 -5.68 14.67 9.36
N VAL A 81 -4.45 14.31 9.75
CA VAL A 81 -3.91 14.64 11.08
C VAL A 81 -3.90 16.16 11.31
N TYR A 82 -3.45 16.92 10.31
CA TYR A 82 -3.42 18.38 10.40
C TYR A 82 -4.80 18.99 10.53
N LEU A 83 -5.79 18.52 9.76
CA LEU A 83 -7.19 18.96 9.86
C LEU A 83 -7.81 18.62 11.22
N CYS A 84 -7.52 17.44 11.77
CA CYS A 84 -7.97 17.05 13.11
C CYS A 84 -7.37 17.95 14.20
N VAL A 85 -6.10 18.33 14.09
CA VAL A 85 -5.43 19.23 15.05
C VAL A 85 -5.93 20.67 14.91
N LEU A 86 -6.07 21.17 13.68
CA LEU A 86 -6.59 22.53 13.44
C LEU A 86 -8.03 22.71 13.93
N ARG A 87 -8.85 21.65 13.85
CA ARG A 87 -10.23 21.67 14.35
C ARG A 87 -10.34 21.44 15.87
N GLY A 88 -9.24 21.30 16.62
CA GLY A 88 -9.32 20.78 17.99
C GLY A 88 -8.27 21.23 19.00
N THR A 89 -8.53 22.35 19.67
CA THR A 89 -8.69 22.36 21.15
C THR A 89 -10.15 22.50 21.60
N GLN A 90 -11.10 22.74 20.69
CA GLN A 90 -12.54 22.84 21.00
C GLN A 90 -13.38 21.58 20.67
N SER A 91 -12.86 20.66 19.85
CA SER A 91 -13.56 19.42 19.46
C SER A 91 -12.77 18.15 19.80
N THR A 92 -11.80 18.26 20.72
CA THR A 92 -11.04 17.12 21.26
C THR A 92 -11.56 16.78 22.66
N GLY A 93 -12.88 16.77 22.79
CA GLY A 93 -13.65 16.42 23.98
C GLY A 93 -14.96 15.79 23.54
#